data_AF-A0A8T4FAE4-F1
#
_entry.id   AF-A0A8T4FAE4-F1
#
_cell.length_a   1.000
_cell.length_b   1.000
_cell.length_c   1.000
_cell.angle_alpha   90.00
_cell.angle_beta   90.00
_cell.angle_gamma   90.00
#
_symmetry.space_group_name_H-M   'P 1'
#
loop_
_entity.id
_entity.type
_entity.pdbx_description
1 polymer ?
#
loop_
_entity_poly.entity_id
_entity_poly.type
_entity_poly.pdbx_seq_one_letter_code
_entity_poly.pdbx_strand_id
1 'polypeptide(L)'
;MAQRTCTAEACGNPTKARELCDKHYAQLRRAGLPEREIRLCSVEGCGRKHNTGGYCYTHYMRNKATGSPGVSIRKYEPTAVRDDQGRKRCRECRSWKAESEFQATRNCADGLNPRCRACKRHDKLLANFGLTLRQYERLVAAQGGACAICGDEPDVLHVDHDHRCCPTKGKSCGKCIRQLLCTWCNRAIGMLKDDPALLRAAAAYLERHRDRDRRPVRTARRSP
;
A
#
# COMPACT_ATOMS: atom_id res chain seq x y z
N MET A 1 -30.04 40.98 5.32
CA MET A 1 -28.90 41.10 6.26
C MET A 1 -28.31 42.49 6.08
N ALA A 2 -28.23 43.32 7.12
CA ALA A 2 -27.69 44.68 7.00
C ALA A 2 -26.19 44.63 6.66
N GLN A 3 -25.76 45.39 5.64
CA GLN A 3 -24.33 45.53 5.32
C GLN A 3 -23.64 46.27 6.46
N ARG A 4 -22.52 45.74 6.94
CA ARG A 4 -21.67 46.41 7.95
C ARG A 4 -21.06 47.66 7.34
N THR A 5 -21.02 48.75 8.10
CA THR A 5 -20.45 50.05 7.69
C THR A 5 -19.01 50.21 8.15
N CYS A 6 -18.22 50.95 7.37
CA CYS A 6 -16.83 51.26 7.66
C CYS A 6 -16.66 51.89 9.04
N THR A 7 -15.63 51.48 9.79
CA THR A 7 -15.31 52.02 11.12
C THR A 7 -14.47 53.29 11.11
N ALA A 8 -14.11 53.81 9.92
CA ALA A 8 -13.37 55.06 9.81
C ALA A 8 -14.29 56.24 10.13
N GLU A 9 -13.77 57.24 10.84
CA GLU A 9 -14.54 58.42 11.24
C GLU A 9 -15.24 59.06 10.02
N ALA A 10 -16.54 59.37 10.21
CA ALA A 10 -17.40 59.94 9.17
C ALA A 10 -17.51 59.13 7.85
N CYS A 11 -17.32 57.81 7.87
CA CYS A 11 -17.44 56.97 6.67
C CYS A 11 -18.65 56.01 6.70
N GLY A 12 -19.67 56.29 5.87
CA GLY A 12 -20.86 55.44 5.73
C GLY A 12 -20.75 54.29 4.73
N ASN A 13 -19.58 54.08 4.12
CA ASN A 13 -19.41 53.09 3.04
C ASN A 13 -19.46 51.64 3.57
N PRO A 14 -19.89 50.67 2.75
CA PRO A 14 -19.91 49.27 3.16
C PRO A 14 -18.48 48.73 3.39
N THR A 15 -18.34 47.88 4.40
CA THR A 15 -17.05 47.24 4.72
C THR A 15 -16.64 46.24 3.66
N LYS A 16 -15.35 46.22 3.31
CA LYS A 16 -14.71 45.23 2.43
C LYS A 16 -13.87 44.21 3.22
N ALA A 17 -13.00 44.68 4.12
CA ALA A 17 -12.11 43.82 4.93
C ALA A 17 -11.62 44.57 6.16
N ARG A 18 -11.35 43.85 7.26
CA ARG A 18 -10.92 44.44 8.55
C ARG A 18 -11.80 45.62 9.01
N GLU A 19 -13.11 45.49 8.81
CA GLU A 19 -14.10 46.51 9.20
C GLU A 19 -13.95 47.88 8.48
N LEU A 20 -13.15 47.94 7.41
CA LEU A 20 -12.93 49.13 6.59
C LEU A 20 -13.53 48.97 5.19
N CYS A 21 -13.98 50.06 4.58
CA CYS A 21 -14.34 50.12 3.16
C CYS A 21 -13.10 50.00 2.27
N ASP A 22 -13.28 49.83 0.96
CA ASP A 22 -12.15 49.59 0.04
C ASP A 22 -11.08 50.68 0.09
N LYS A 23 -11.51 51.96 0.13
CA LYS A 23 -10.60 53.12 0.19
C LYS A 23 -9.78 53.13 1.48
N HIS A 24 -10.41 52.96 2.64
CA HIS A 24 -9.73 52.97 3.93
C HIS A 24 -8.87 51.72 4.15
N TYR A 25 -9.29 50.56 3.64
CA TYR A 25 -8.47 49.35 3.63
C TYR A 25 -7.22 49.51 2.75
N ALA A 26 -7.34 50.15 1.58
CA ALA A 26 -6.19 50.44 0.72
C ALA A 26 -5.21 51.44 1.37
N GLN A 27 -5.71 52.44 2.08
CA GLN A 27 -4.88 53.37 2.87
C GLN A 27 -4.13 52.64 3.99
N LEU A 28 -4.81 51.77 4.76
CA LEU A 28 -4.19 50.94 5.78
C LEU A 28 -3.09 50.03 5.19
N ARG A 29 -3.32 49.45 4.01
CA ARG A 29 -2.31 48.65 3.32
C ARG A 29 -1.07 49.45 2.90
N ARG A 30 -1.24 50.72 2.50
CA ARG A 30 -0.13 51.62 2.13
C ARG A 30 0.67 52.08 3.35
N ALA A 31 -0.01 52.30 4.47
CA ALA A 31 0.61 52.67 5.75
C ALA A 31 1.35 51.50 6.43
N GLY A 32 1.17 50.27 5.93
CA GLY A 32 1.68 49.05 6.55
C GLY A 32 0.60 48.36 7.38
N LEU A 33 0.24 47.13 7.01
CA LEU A 33 -0.65 46.33 7.83
C LEU A 33 0.08 45.93 9.12
N PRO A 34 -0.58 45.95 10.29
CA PRO A 34 0.01 45.39 11.50
C PRO A 34 0.41 43.94 11.24
N GLU A 35 1.60 43.60 11.73
CA GLU A 35 2.19 42.28 11.57
C GLU A 35 1.24 41.23 12.14
N ARG A 36 0.89 40.23 11.31
CA ARG A 36 -0.01 39.17 11.75
C ARG A 36 0.80 38.19 12.59
N GLU A 37 0.39 38.03 13.83
CA GLU A 37 0.99 37.03 14.72
C GLU A 37 0.92 35.63 14.08
N ILE A 38 2.08 35.05 13.82
CA ILE A 38 2.20 33.73 13.22
C ILE A 38 2.00 32.72 14.33
N ARG A 39 0.83 32.06 14.33
CA ARG A 39 0.61 30.91 15.22
C ARG A 39 1.61 29.81 14.91
N LEU A 40 2.27 29.28 15.93
CA LEU A 40 3.21 28.18 15.84
C LEU A 40 2.54 26.85 16.19
N CYS A 41 3.21 25.76 15.85
CA CYS A 41 2.79 24.42 16.20
C CYS A 41 2.77 24.23 17.72
N SER A 42 1.69 23.66 18.26
CA SER A 42 1.52 23.36 19.69
C SER A 42 2.36 22.19 20.21
N VAL A 43 3.26 21.63 19.40
CA VAL A 43 4.15 20.55 19.87
C VAL A 43 5.37 21.21 20.47
N GLU A 44 5.65 20.88 21.73
CA GLU A 44 6.80 21.37 22.47
C GLU A 44 8.10 21.20 21.65
N GLY A 45 8.89 22.27 21.56
CA GLY A 45 10.11 22.30 20.75
C GLY A 45 9.91 22.45 19.23
N CYS A 46 8.67 22.63 18.73
CA CYS A 46 8.40 22.79 17.30
C CYS A 46 8.14 24.26 16.90
N GLY A 47 9.15 24.94 16.37
CA GLY A 47 9.03 26.32 15.85
C GLY A 47 8.36 26.48 14.49
N ARG A 48 7.69 25.45 13.95
CA ARG A 48 7.07 25.53 12.61
C ARG A 48 5.73 26.24 12.68
N LYS A 49 5.37 26.94 11.60
CA LYS A 49 4.06 27.60 11.46
C LYS A 49 2.92 26.59 11.62
N HIS A 50 1.94 26.96 12.41
CA HIS A 50 0.66 26.28 12.52
C HIS A 50 0.00 26.19 11.14
N ASN A 51 -0.48 24.99 10.79
CA ASN A 51 -1.28 24.77 9.60
C ASN A 51 -2.76 24.64 9.98
N THR A 52 -3.12 23.59 10.71
CA THR A 52 -4.50 23.30 11.11
C THR A 52 -4.54 22.49 12.40
N GLY A 53 -5.61 22.64 13.18
CA GLY A 53 -5.85 21.87 14.41
C GLY A 53 -4.78 22.01 15.49
N GLY A 54 -4.09 23.16 15.58
CA GLY A 54 -3.00 23.36 16.54
C GLY A 54 -1.63 22.89 16.04
N TYR A 55 -1.54 22.24 14.88
CA TYR A 55 -0.30 21.57 14.45
C TYR A 55 0.27 22.13 13.15
N CYS A 56 1.60 22.05 13.00
CA CYS A 56 2.21 22.14 11.68
C CYS A 56 1.75 20.97 10.79
N TYR A 57 1.87 21.09 9.47
CA TYR A 57 1.42 20.05 8.53
C TYR A 57 1.93 18.64 8.90
N THR A 58 3.20 18.51 9.26
CA THR A 58 3.81 17.22 9.64
C THR A 58 3.21 16.64 10.92
N HIS A 59 3.00 17.46 11.95
CA HIS A 59 2.41 17.02 13.21
C HIS A 59 0.92 16.75 13.10
N TYR A 60 0.20 17.50 12.26
CA TYR A 60 -1.19 17.20 11.92
C TYR A 60 -1.31 15.82 11.25
N MET A 61 -0.51 15.55 10.23
CA MET A 61 -0.52 14.26 9.53
C MET A 61 -0.13 13.10 10.45
N ARG A 62 0.84 13.33 11.35
CA ARG A 62 1.23 12.34 12.36
C ARG A 62 0.08 12.08 13.34
N ASN A 63 -0.51 13.13 13.90
CA ASN A 63 -1.65 13.02 14.81
C ASN A 63 -2.83 12.27 14.19
N LYS A 64 -3.14 12.55 12.92
CA LYS A 64 -4.19 11.83 12.17
C LYS A 64 -3.90 10.33 12.02
N ALA A 65 -2.63 9.95 11.93
CA ALA A 65 -2.22 8.56 11.73
C ALA A 65 -2.05 7.77 13.05
N THR A 66 -1.62 8.43 14.14
CA THR A 66 -1.18 7.75 15.37
C THR A 66 -1.89 8.21 16.65
N GLY A 67 -2.70 9.27 16.58
CA GLY A 67 -3.28 9.91 17.77
C GLY A 67 -2.28 10.69 18.64
N SER A 68 -1.01 10.78 18.24
CA SER A 68 0.02 11.54 18.98
C SER A 68 0.93 12.34 18.04
N PRO A 69 1.00 13.67 18.18
CA PRO A 69 1.79 14.53 17.30
C PRO A 69 3.29 14.52 17.60
N GLY A 70 3.71 14.08 18.79
CA GLY A 70 5.12 14.11 19.25
C GLY A 70 5.92 12.84 18.97
N VAL A 71 5.29 11.66 18.91
CA VAL A 71 6.01 10.39 18.79
C VAL A 71 6.33 10.05 17.33
N SER A 72 7.59 10.21 16.93
CA SER A 72 8.05 9.64 15.65
C SER A 72 8.22 8.11 15.80
N ILE A 73 7.17 7.35 15.53
CA ILE A 73 7.24 5.88 15.44
C ILE A 73 8.12 5.37 14.28
N ARG A 74 8.52 6.24 13.34
CA ARG A 74 9.52 5.87 12.32
C ARG A 74 10.89 5.94 12.98
N LYS A 75 11.40 4.79 13.44
CA LYS A 75 12.84 4.61 13.65
C LYS A 75 13.55 4.98 12.34
N TYR A 76 14.27 6.09 12.33
CA TYR A 76 15.14 6.47 11.22
C TYR A 76 16.32 5.50 11.23
N GLU A 77 16.18 4.40 10.51
CA GLU A 77 17.33 3.56 10.19
C GLU A 77 18.08 4.23 9.03
N PRO A 78 19.36 4.58 9.21
CA PRO A 78 20.19 5.11 8.13
C PRO A 78 20.14 4.17 6.92
N THR A 79 20.00 4.70 5.72
CA THR A 79 19.97 3.87 4.50
C THR A 79 21.38 3.43 4.07
N ALA A 80 22.41 4.07 4.61
CA ALA A 80 23.82 3.87 4.26
C ALA A 80 24.53 2.81 5.11
N VAL A 81 23.82 2.03 5.93
CA VAL A 81 24.46 1.03 6.80
C VAL A 81 25.13 -0.06 5.94
N ARG A 82 26.35 -0.44 6.33
CA ARG A 82 27.13 -1.55 5.79
C ARG A 82 27.51 -2.55 6.88
N ASP A 83 27.69 -3.81 6.52
CA ASP A 83 28.32 -4.79 7.40
C ASP A 83 29.86 -4.76 7.27
N ASP A 84 30.53 -5.66 7.99
CA ASP A 84 31.98 -5.86 7.96
C ASP A 84 32.53 -6.19 6.57
N GLN A 85 31.69 -6.74 5.69
CA GLN A 85 32.01 -7.08 4.30
C GLN A 85 31.64 -5.97 3.31
N GLY A 86 31.22 -4.80 3.77
CA GLY A 86 30.82 -3.67 2.91
C GLY A 86 29.49 -3.89 2.18
N ARG A 87 28.69 -4.89 2.57
CA ARG A 87 27.37 -5.16 1.98
C ARG A 87 26.34 -4.19 2.55
N LYS A 88 25.42 -3.71 1.71
CA LYS A 88 24.32 -2.82 2.10
C LYS A 88 23.11 -3.63 2.56
N ARG A 89 22.45 -3.17 3.63
CA ARG A 89 21.21 -3.79 4.11
C ARG A 89 20.00 -3.29 3.32
N CYS A 90 19.20 -4.20 2.78
CA CYS A 90 17.92 -3.86 2.16
C CYS A 90 16.89 -3.45 3.24
N ARG A 91 16.23 -2.30 3.10
CA ARG A 91 15.25 -1.82 4.08
C ARG A 91 13.91 -2.59 4.07
N GLU A 92 13.66 -3.38 3.03
CA GLU A 92 12.46 -4.19 2.88
C GLU A 92 12.68 -5.61 3.46
N CYS A 93 13.52 -6.43 2.80
CA CYS A 93 13.78 -7.81 3.21
C CYS A 93 14.84 -7.95 4.33
N ARG A 94 15.49 -6.84 4.73
CA ARG A 94 16.47 -6.77 5.83
C ARG A 94 17.76 -7.58 5.67
N SER A 95 17.96 -8.21 4.52
CA SER A 95 19.18 -8.95 4.18
C SER A 95 20.33 -8.02 3.77
N TRP A 96 21.55 -8.42 4.11
CA TRP A 96 22.80 -7.81 3.63
C TRP A 96 23.10 -8.29 2.21
N LYS A 97 23.34 -7.36 1.29
CA LYS A 97 23.57 -7.64 -0.13
C LYS A 97 24.67 -6.75 -0.71
N ALA A 98 25.35 -7.25 -1.74
CA ALA A 98 26.32 -6.46 -2.48
C ALA A 98 25.67 -5.17 -3.03
N GLU A 99 26.43 -4.08 -3.14
CA GLU A 99 25.90 -2.80 -3.63
C GLU A 99 25.34 -2.89 -5.06
N SER A 100 25.89 -3.80 -5.89
CA SER A 100 25.39 -4.10 -7.25
C SER A 100 23.94 -4.60 -7.28
N GLU A 101 23.47 -5.22 -6.18
CA GLU A 101 22.09 -5.66 -6.00
C GLU A 101 21.13 -4.49 -5.76
N PHE A 102 21.62 -3.26 -5.70
CA PHE A 102 20.84 -2.05 -5.56
C PHE A 102 20.92 -1.21 -6.84
N GLN A 103 19.83 -0.49 -7.11
CA GLN A 103 19.79 0.45 -8.24
C GLN A 103 20.30 1.81 -7.78
N ALA A 104 21.09 2.49 -8.60
CA ALA A 104 21.53 3.85 -8.32
C ALA A 104 20.35 4.82 -8.17
N THR A 105 20.48 5.83 -7.30
CA THR A 105 19.48 6.87 -7.08
C THR A 105 20.13 8.14 -6.53
N ARG A 106 19.57 9.31 -6.90
CA ARG A 106 19.98 10.61 -6.36
C ARG A 106 19.29 10.97 -5.04
N ASN A 107 18.35 10.15 -4.58
CA ASN A 107 17.49 10.47 -3.44
C ASN A 107 18.04 9.97 -2.10
N CYS A 108 19.22 9.34 -2.10
CA CYS A 108 19.85 8.75 -0.92
C CYS A 108 21.30 9.20 -0.85
N ALA A 109 21.79 9.44 0.37
CA ALA A 109 23.13 9.97 0.60
C ALA A 109 24.24 9.07 0.04
N ASP A 110 24.02 7.74 0.02
CA ASP A 110 24.97 6.77 -0.51
C ASP A 110 24.75 6.42 -1.98
N GLY A 111 23.94 7.19 -2.70
CA GLY A 111 23.72 7.01 -4.14
C GLY A 111 22.96 5.72 -4.52
N LEU A 112 22.51 4.91 -3.56
CA LEU A 112 21.89 3.61 -3.80
C LEU A 112 20.48 3.55 -3.23
N ASN A 113 19.58 2.87 -3.96
CA ASN A 113 18.21 2.67 -3.51
C ASN A 113 18.22 1.96 -2.15
N PRO A 114 17.36 2.34 -1.18
CA PRO A 114 17.29 1.66 0.11
C PRO A 114 16.76 0.23 0.00
N ARG A 115 16.21 -0.16 -1.15
CA ARG A 115 15.66 -1.50 -1.42
C ARG A 115 16.43 -2.16 -2.55
N CYS A 116 16.69 -3.48 -2.41
CA CYS A 116 17.37 -4.25 -3.44
C CYS A 116 16.50 -4.41 -4.70
N ARG A 117 17.14 -4.75 -5.81
CA ARG A 117 16.51 -4.97 -7.13
C ARG A 117 15.43 -6.06 -7.07
N ALA A 118 15.66 -7.14 -6.30
CA ALA A 118 14.70 -8.22 -6.12
C ALA A 118 13.39 -7.73 -5.48
N CYS A 119 13.47 -7.04 -4.32
CA CYS A 119 12.29 -6.46 -3.68
C CYS A 119 11.57 -5.46 -4.59
N LYS A 120 12.32 -4.64 -5.34
CA LYS A 120 11.75 -3.69 -6.31
C LYS A 120 11.03 -4.39 -7.47
N ARG A 121 11.51 -5.55 -7.93
CA ARG A 121 10.86 -6.36 -8.97
C ARG A 121 9.56 -6.97 -8.44
N HIS A 122 9.59 -7.54 -7.24
CA HIS A 122 8.40 -8.11 -6.60
C HIS A 122 7.32 -7.05 -6.38
N ASP A 123 7.68 -5.88 -5.84
CA ASP A 123 6.74 -4.77 -5.64
C ASP A 123 6.00 -4.36 -6.93
N LYS A 124 6.69 -4.34 -8.07
CA LYS A 124 6.05 -4.01 -9.36
C LYS A 124 4.99 -5.03 -9.74
N LEU A 125 5.27 -6.32 -9.52
CA LEU A 125 4.33 -7.40 -9.81
C LEU A 125 3.16 -7.40 -8.83
N LEU A 126 3.45 -7.21 -7.54
CA LEU A 126 2.47 -7.19 -6.45
C LEU A 126 1.60 -5.94 -6.44
N ALA A 127 2.06 -4.83 -7.06
CA ALA A 127 1.27 -3.62 -7.22
C ALA A 127 -0.03 -3.85 -8.00
N ASN A 128 -0.06 -4.81 -8.94
CA ASN A 128 -1.29 -5.18 -9.62
C ASN A 128 -2.33 -5.78 -8.66
N PHE A 129 -1.89 -6.35 -7.54
CA PHE A 129 -2.74 -7.01 -6.55
C PHE A 129 -2.98 -6.15 -5.30
N GLY A 130 -2.51 -4.90 -5.28
CA GLY A 130 -2.63 -4.05 -4.09
C GLY A 130 -1.82 -4.55 -2.89
N LEU A 131 -0.77 -5.35 -3.14
CA LEU A 131 0.09 -5.93 -2.12
C LEU A 131 1.47 -5.29 -2.08
N THR A 132 2.04 -5.21 -0.88
CA THR A 132 3.48 -5.05 -0.64
C THR A 132 4.15 -6.41 -0.54
N LEU A 133 5.46 -6.48 -0.79
CA LEU A 133 6.23 -7.73 -0.60
C LEU A 133 5.99 -8.37 0.77
N ARG A 134 6.03 -7.57 1.84
CA ARG A 134 5.79 -8.06 3.20
C ARG A 134 4.39 -8.64 3.40
N GLN A 135 3.37 -8.09 2.73
CA GLN A 135 2.02 -8.66 2.79
C GLN A 135 1.96 -10.00 2.04
N TYR A 136 2.61 -10.10 0.89
CA TYR A 136 2.71 -11.35 0.16
C TYR A 136 3.45 -12.43 0.97
N GLU A 137 4.60 -12.12 1.56
CA GLU A 137 5.35 -13.04 2.42
C GLU A 137 4.52 -13.54 3.61
N ARG A 138 3.64 -12.69 4.16
CA ARG A 138 2.70 -13.12 5.21
C ARG A 138 1.65 -14.11 4.70
N LEU A 139 1.17 -13.96 3.47
CA LEU A 139 0.26 -14.92 2.84
C LEU A 139 0.97 -16.27 2.63
N VAL A 140 2.20 -16.24 2.11
CA VAL A 140 3.04 -17.44 1.95
C VAL A 140 3.24 -18.13 3.30
N ALA A 141 3.68 -17.39 4.32
CA ALA A 141 3.93 -17.93 5.65
C ALA A 141 2.66 -18.49 6.31
N ALA A 142 1.52 -17.80 6.18
CA ALA A 142 0.24 -18.27 6.70
C ALA A 142 -0.24 -19.58 6.04
N GLN A 143 0.20 -19.84 4.80
CA GLN A 143 -0.07 -21.08 4.06
C GLN A 143 1.03 -22.12 4.16
N GLY A 144 2.09 -21.87 4.95
CA GLY A 144 3.25 -22.77 5.02
C GLY A 144 3.99 -22.95 3.69
N GLY A 145 3.86 -22.01 2.75
CA GLY A 145 4.43 -22.16 1.41
C GLY A 145 3.66 -23.08 0.46
N ALA A 146 2.49 -23.58 0.87
CA ALA A 146 1.70 -24.52 0.09
C ALA A 146 0.54 -23.87 -0.67
N CYS A 147 0.11 -24.53 -1.75
CA CYS A 147 -1.11 -24.24 -2.48
C CYS A 147 -2.33 -24.46 -1.58
N ALA A 148 -3.23 -23.47 -1.52
CA ALA A 148 -4.38 -23.57 -0.62
C ALA A 148 -5.45 -24.59 -1.04
N ILE A 149 -5.37 -25.13 -2.25
CA ILE A 149 -6.32 -26.14 -2.78
C ILE A 149 -5.73 -27.55 -2.70
N CYS A 150 -4.57 -27.78 -3.30
CA CYS A 150 -3.98 -29.13 -3.37
C CYS A 150 -2.99 -29.44 -2.25
N GLY A 151 -2.48 -28.43 -1.54
CA GLY A 151 -1.46 -28.61 -0.51
C GLY A 151 -0.03 -28.80 -1.03
N ASP A 152 0.19 -28.82 -2.34
CA ASP A 152 1.56 -28.92 -2.90
C ASP A 152 2.38 -27.67 -2.58
N GLU A 153 3.70 -27.82 -2.46
CA GLU A 153 4.68 -26.76 -2.19
C GLU A 153 5.47 -26.41 -3.48
N PRO A 154 4.88 -25.71 -4.46
CA PRO A 154 5.59 -25.33 -5.67
C PRO A 154 6.57 -24.18 -5.41
N ASP A 155 7.60 -24.07 -6.26
CA ASP A 155 8.52 -22.92 -6.24
C ASP A 155 7.82 -21.58 -6.44
N VAL A 156 6.67 -21.58 -7.14
CA VAL A 156 5.90 -20.37 -7.47
C VAL A 156 4.44 -20.52 -7.08
N LEU A 157 3.99 -19.58 -6.27
CA LEU A 157 2.60 -19.40 -5.87
C LEU A 157 2.00 -18.16 -6.56
N HIS A 158 0.76 -18.29 -7.00
CA HIS A 158 -0.02 -17.26 -7.67
C HIS A 158 -1.08 -16.68 -6.72
N VAL A 159 -1.28 -15.36 -6.79
CA VAL A 159 -2.30 -14.67 -5.98
C VAL A 159 -3.68 -14.85 -6.62
N ASP A 160 -4.52 -15.71 -6.02
CA ASP A 160 -5.92 -15.84 -6.41
C ASP A 160 -6.76 -14.70 -5.84
N HIS A 161 -7.70 -14.19 -6.64
CA HIS A 161 -8.55 -13.08 -6.24
C HIS A 161 -9.91 -13.12 -6.92
N ASP A 162 -10.91 -12.55 -6.25
CA ASP A 162 -12.26 -12.49 -6.78
C ASP A 162 -12.39 -11.44 -7.90
N HIS A 163 -12.55 -11.93 -9.13
CA HIS A 163 -12.76 -11.12 -10.32
C HIS A 163 -14.08 -10.34 -10.33
N ARG A 164 -15.04 -10.64 -9.43
CA ARG A 164 -16.29 -9.88 -9.29
C ARG A 164 -16.08 -8.55 -8.54
N CYS A 165 -14.98 -8.40 -7.79
CA CYS A 165 -14.74 -7.23 -6.97
C CYS A 165 -14.14 -6.06 -7.76
N CYS A 166 -13.18 -6.33 -8.66
CA CYS A 166 -12.45 -5.30 -9.39
C CYS A 166 -12.81 -5.34 -10.88
N PRO A 167 -13.21 -4.21 -11.50
CA PRO A 167 -13.60 -4.19 -12.92
C PRO A 167 -12.40 -4.31 -13.87
N THR A 168 -11.19 -4.01 -13.39
CA THR A 168 -9.97 -4.07 -14.21
C THR A 168 -9.42 -5.48 -14.25
N LYS A 169 -9.39 -6.08 -15.44
CA LYS A 169 -8.79 -7.42 -15.65
C LYS A 169 -7.32 -7.45 -15.20
N GLY A 170 -6.95 -8.51 -14.49
CA GLY A 170 -5.58 -8.75 -14.03
C GLY A 170 -5.12 -7.85 -12.88
N LYS A 171 -6.05 -7.14 -12.22
CA LYS A 171 -5.76 -6.33 -11.04
C LYS A 171 -6.72 -6.64 -9.89
N SER A 172 -6.22 -6.46 -8.67
CA SER A 172 -6.95 -6.61 -7.43
C SER A 172 -6.74 -5.39 -6.52
N CYS A 173 -7.76 -5.08 -5.70
CA CYS A 173 -7.71 -4.04 -4.69
C CYS A 173 -6.97 -4.46 -3.41
N GLY A 174 -6.47 -5.70 -3.35
CA GLY A 174 -5.85 -6.31 -2.17
C GLY A 174 -6.85 -6.88 -1.17
N LYS A 175 -8.11 -6.41 -1.17
CA LYS A 175 -9.17 -6.92 -0.28
C LYS A 175 -9.88 -8.15 -0.83
N CYS A 176 -9.88 -8.34 -2.15
CA CYS A 176 -10.52 -9.48 -2.80
C CYS A 176 -9.58 -10.67 -3.02
N ILE A 177 -8.37 -10.62 -2.44
CA ILE A 177 -7.44 -11.75 -2.46
C ILE A 177 -8.06 -12.87 -1.65
N ARG A 178 -8.13 -14.07 -2.25
CA ARG A 178 -8.60 -15.27 -1.56
C ARG A 178 -7.41 -15.89 -0.85
N GLN A 179 -6.58 -16.62 -1.59
CA GLN A 179 -5.40 -17.34 -1.10
C GLN A 179 -4.36 -17.47 -2.22
N LEU A 180 -3.21 -18.07 -1.91
CA LEU A 180 -2.18 -18.39 -2.87
C LEU A 180 -2.38 -19.81 -3.41
N LEU A 181 -2.29 -19.96 -4.73
CA LEU A 181 -2.52 -21.22 -5.44
C LEU A 181 -1.33 -21.58 -6.31
N CYS A 182 -1.10 -22.87 -6.55
CA CYS A 182 -0.16 -23.30 -7.59
C CYS A 182 -0.71 -22.94 -9.00
N THR A 183 0.17 -22.94 -10.01
CA THR A 183 -0.19 -22.62 -11.40
C THR A 183 -1.36 -23.47 -11.92
N TRP A 184 -1.39 -24.76 -11.56
CA TRP A 184 -2.40 -25.70 -12.03
C TRP A 184 -3.77 -25.44 -11.42
N CYS A 185 -3.85 -25.34 -10.09
CA CYS A 185 -5.11 -25.04 -9.40
C CYS A 185 -5.68 -23.68 -9.81
N ASN A 186 -4.85 -22.65 -9.88
CA ASN A 186 -5.26 -21.31 -10.30
C ASN A 186 -5.84 -21.32 -11.73
N ARG A 187 -5.15 -22.00 -12.65
CA ARG A 187 -5.61 -22.10 -14.05
C ARG A 187 -6.87 -22.96 -14.18
N ALA A 188 -6.99 -24.04 -13.42
CA ALA A 188 -8.16 -24.90 -13.43
C ALA A 188 -9.44 -24.16 -13.00
N ILE A 189 -9.36 -23.36 -11.93
CA ILE A 189 -10.49 -22.50 -11.50
C ILE A 189 -10.87 -21.52 -12.61
N GLY A 190 -9.89 -20.84 -13.21
CA GLY A 190 -10.15 -19.90 -14.31
C GLY A 190 -10.75 -20.57 -15.55
N MET A 191 -10.31 -21.79 -15.89
CA MET A 191 -10.87 -22.58 -17.00
C MET A 191 -12.32 -22.99 -16.75
N LEU A 192 -12.69 -23.19 -15.48
CA LEU A 192 -14.06 -23.45 -15.03
C LEU A 192 -14.77 -22.15 -14.59
N LYS A 193 -14.28 -21.00 -15.06
CA LYS A 193 -14.91 -19.67 -14.95
C LYS A 193 -15.21 -19.22 -13.52
N ASP A 194 -14.41 -19.66 -12.55
CA ASP A 194 -14.63 -19.35 -11.14
C ASP A 194 -16.05 -19.77 -10.64
N ASP A 195 -16.70 -20.74 -11.29
CA ASP A 195 -18.08 -21.15 -10.98
C ASP A 195 -18.12 -22.40 -10.10
N PRO A 196 -18.55 -22.30 -8.82
CA PRO A 196 -18.65 -23.45 -7.93
C PRO A 196 -19.62 -24.53 -8.43
N ALA A 197 -20.67 -24.17 -9.18
CA ALA A 197 -21.61 -25.14 -9.72
C ALA A 197 -20.94 -26.00 -10.81
N LEU A 198 -20.21 -25.35 -11.72
CA LEU A 198 -19.45 -26.03 -12.77
C LEU A 198 -18.32 -26.89 -12.20
N LEU A 199 -17.61 -26.40 -11.17
CA LEU A 199 -16.59 -27.17 -10.44
C LEU A 199 -17.15 -28.46 -9.83
N ARG A 200 -18.30 -28.38 -9.14
CA ARG A 200 -18.97 -29.57 -8.59
C ARG A 200 -19.45 -30.53 -9.68
N ALA A 201 -19.97 -30.01 -10.79
CA ALA A 201 -20.38 -30.82 -11.92
C ALA A 201 -19.20 -31.57 -12.56
N ALA A 202 -18.03 -30.93 -12.67
CA ALA A 202 -16.81 -31.54 -13.15
C ALA A 202 -16.31 -32.65 -12.21
N ALA A 203 -16.33 -32.44 -10.90
CA ALA A 203 -16.01 -33.47 -9.91
C ALA A 203 -16.93 -34.69 -10.03
N ALA A 204 -18.26 -34.45 -10.06
CA ALA A 204 -19.24 -35.52 -10.22
C ALA A 204 -19.10 -36.28 -11.56
N TYR A 205 -18.67 -35.61 -12.63
CA TYR A 205 -18.37 -36.27 -13.90
C TYR A 205 -17.22 -37.27 -13.76
N LEU A 206 -16.14 -36.89 -13.08
CA LEU A 206 -14.99 -37.77 -12.86
C LEU A 206 -15.35 -38.96 -11.97
N GLU A 207 -16.12 -38.75 -10.90
CA GLU A 207 -16.58 -39.80 -9.99
C GLU A 207 -17.39 -40.87 -10.73
N ARG A 208 -18.37 -40.45 -11.55
CA ARG A 208 -19.18 -41.38 -12.36
C ARG A 208 -18.36 -42.25 -13.33
N HIS A 209 -17.19 -41.79 -13.75
CA HIS A 209 -16.34 -42.51 -14.69
C HIS A 209 -15.19 -43.28 -14.02
N ARG A 210 -14.86 -42.98 -12.76
CA ARG A 210 -13.88 -43.76 -11.98
C ARG A 210 -14.42 -45.15 -11.61
N ASP A 211 -15.71 -45.27 -11.37
CA ASP A 211 -16.33 -46.55 -10.95
C ASP A 211 -16.59 -47.51 -12.13
N ARG A 212 -16.55 -47.02 -13.38
CA ARG A 212 -16.77 -47.85 -14.58
C ARG A 212 -15.54 -48.67 -15.00
N ASP A 213 -14.33 -48.28 -14.59
CA ASP A 213 -13.07 -48.89 -15.01
C ASP A 213 -12.54 -49.98 -14.04
N ARG A 214 -13.27 -50.33 -12.97
CA ARG A 214 -12.94 -51.48 -12.10
C ARG A 214 -13.47 -52.81 -12.63
N ARG A 215 -13.50 -53.04 -13.95
CA ARG A 215 -13.74 -54.39 -14.48
C ARG A 215 -12.46 -55.21 -14.25
N PRO A 216 -12.50 -56.33 -13.50
CA PRO A 216 -11.29 -57.09 -13.24
C PRO A 216 -10.70 -57.55 -14.57
N VAL A 217 -9.45 -57.16 -14.83
CA VAL A 217 -8.66 -57.73 -15.90
C VAL A 217 -8.64 -59.23 -15.64
N ARG A 218 -9.30 -60.02 -16.52
CA ARG A 218 -9.20 -61.48 -16.48
C ARG A 218 -7.72 -61.83 -16.66
N THR A 219 -7.03 -62.13 -15.57
CA THR A 219 -5.67 -62.65 -15.62
C THR A 219 -5.73 -63.99 -16.33
N ALA A 220 -5.23 -64.03 -17.57
CA ALA A 220 -5.03 -65.27 -18.30
C ALA A 220 -4.08 -66.14 -17.47
N ARG A 221 -4.60 -67.26 -16.94
CA ARG A 221 -3.78 -68.31 -16.32
C ARG A 221 -2.84 -68.83 -17.41
N ARG A 222 -1.54 -68.62 -17.24
CA ARG A 222 -0.53 -69.44 -17.91
C ARG A 222 -0.36 -70.70 -17.06
N SER A 223 -0.78 -71.83 -17.62
CA SER A 223 -0.45 -73.16 -17.10
C SER A 223 1.06 -73.43 -17.25
N PRO A 224 1.63 -74.28 -16.38
CA PRO A 224 3.08 -74.50 -16.28
C PRO A 224 3.71 -75.10 -17.53
#